data_AF-A0A556TYX6-F1
#
_entry.id   AF-A0A556TYX6-F1
#
_cell.length_a   1.000
_cell.length_b   1.000
_cell.length_c   1.000
_cell.angle_alpha   90.00
_cell.angle_beta   90.00
_cell.angle_gamma   90.00
#
_symmetry.space_group_name_H-M   'P 1'
#
loop_
_entity.id
_entity.type
_entity.pdbx_description
1 polymer ?
#
loop_
_entity_poly.entity_id
_entity_poly.type
_entity_poly.pdbx_seq_one_letter_code
_entity_poly.pdbx_strand_id
1 'polypeptide(L)'
;MLSEVLQELEPGGFVIIRGGSVRNIVGLLHADLHQPGIIGALSHLASAVITVKPVNNARYAVAKISQRKKSGKVMQKVDPTSNLTFNLRLSETEKEAKERVALPFVFSEEKKSAFLKHGRGTGRIMYEPDANDDFDEEDPDDDLDV
;
A
#
# COMPACT_ATOMS: atom_id res chain seq x y z
N MET A 1 -31.80 53.16 1.03
CA MET A 1 -30.71 53.54 1.95
C MET A 1 -29.76 52.36 2.01
N LEU A 2 -28.59 52.53 1.43
CA LEU A 2 -27.56 51.51 1.30
C LEU A 2 -26.83 51.36 2.64
N SER A 3 -26.70 50.14 3.14
CA SER A 3 -25.64 49.78 4.07
C SER A 3 -25.35 48.28 3.97
N GLU A 4 -24.86 47.86 2.80
CA GLU A 4 -24.05 46.65 2.71
C GLU A 4 -22.68 47.01 3.28
N VAL A 5 -22.43 46.57 4.52
CA VAL A 5 -21.08 46.60 5.10
C VAL A 5 -20.32 45.44 4.48
N LEU A 6 -19.71 45.69 3.32
CA LEU A 6 -18.63 44.87 2.79
C LEU A 6 -17.41 45.15 3.66
N GLN A 7 -17.15 44.27 4.62
CA GLN A 7 -15.88 44.28 5.32
C GLN A 7 -14.81 43.75 4.37
N GLU A 8 -13.85 44.61 4.04
CA GLU A 8 -12.74 44.30 3.16
C GLU A 8 -12.03 43.02 3.63
N LEU A 9 -11.87 42.09 2.69
CA LEU A 9 -11.26 40.80 2.91
C LEU A 9 -9.74 40.93 2.81
N GLU A 10 -9.05 40.74 3.93
CA GLU A 10 -7.63 40.35 3.91
C GLU A 10 -7.45 39.09 3.04
N PRO A 11 -6.40 39.01 2.21
CA PRO A 11 -6.15 37.84 1.38
C PRO A 11 -5.87 36.62 2.27
N GLY A 12 -6.90 35.78 2.47
CA GLY A 12 -6.87 34.61 3.34
C GLY A 12 -8.03 34.52 4.35
N GLY A 13 -8.90 35.54 4.43
CA GLY A 13 -10.08 35.51 5.30
C GLY A 13 -11.19 34.57 4.79
N PHE A 14 -11.67 33.66 5.64
CA PHE A 14 -12.85 32.86 5.35
C PHE A 14 -14.13 33.68 5.60
N VAL A 15 -15.02 33.75 4.60
CA VAL A 15 -16.32 34.43 4.72
C VAL A 15 -17.31 33.55 5.49
N ILE A 16 -17.72 33.98 6.68
CA ILE A 16 -18.79 33.31 7.46
C ILE A 16 -20.13 33.97 7.13
N ILE A 17 -20.92 33.31 6.28
CA ILE A 17 -22.28 33.77 5.94
C ILE A 17 -23.23 33.40 7.08
N ARG A 18 -23.75 34.40 7.80
CA ARG A 18 -24.77 34.20 8.85
C ARG A 18 -26.07 33.71 8.20
N GLY A 19 -26.54 32.53 8.64
CA GLY A 19 -27.77 31.89 8.12
C GLY A 19 -27.55 30.78 7.07
N GLY A 20 -26.30 30.47 6.70
CA GLY A 20 -25.98 29.37 5.80
C GLY A 20 -25.81 28.00 6.48
N SER A 21 -26.00 26.90 5.74
CA SER A 21 -25.67 25.53 6.19
C SER A 21 -24.29 25.12 5.70
N VAL A 22 -23.41 24.71 6.63
CA VAL A 22 -22.09 24.15 6.27
C VAL A 22 -22.28 22.77 5.66
N ARG A 23 -21.72 22.56 4.46
CA ARG A 23 -21.80 21.26 3.75
C ARG A 23 -20.52 20.44 3.88
N ASN A 24 -19.37 21.09 3.75
CA ASN A 24 -18.05 20.46 3.80
C ASN A 24 -17.13 21.28 4.70
N ILE A 25 -16.32 20.60 5.49
CA ILE A 25 -15.24 21.17 6.30
C ILE A 25 -13.95 20.51 5.86
N VAL A 26 -12.92 21.31 5.57
CA VAL A 26 -11.59 20.84 5.20
C VAL A 26 -10.60 21.40 6.21
N GLY A 27 -9.73 20.54 6.74
CA GLY A 27 -8.66 20.91 7.65
C GLY A 27 -7.33 20.34 7.18
N LEU A 28 -6.27 21.15 7.28
CA LEU A 28 -4.90 20.72 7.01
C LEU A 28 -4.17 20.55 8.36
N LEU A 29 -3.52 19.42 8.56
CA LEU A 29 -2.74 19.12 9.76
C LEU A 29 -1.39 18.54 9.38
N HIS A 30 -0.36 18.86 10.17
CA HIS A 30 0.97 18.25 10.03
C HIS A 30 1.04 17.01 10.93
N ALA A 31 1.33 15.85 10.36
CA ALA A 31 1.33 14.59 11.11
C ALA A 31 2.44 14.53 12.18
N ASP A 32 3.57 15.22 11.96
CA ASP A 32 4.74 15.12 12.83
C ASP A 32 4.60 15.91 14.14
N LEU A 33 3.72 16.92 14.16
CA LEU A 33 3.54 17.78 15.34
C LEU A 33 2.45 17.27 16.29
N HIS A 34 1.70 16.24 15.90
CA HIS A 34 0.59 15.72 16.68
C HIS A 34 0.85 14.29 17.13
N GLN A 35 0.37 13.98 18.33
CA GLN A 35 0.41 12.61 18.82
C GLN A 35 -0.44 11.70 17.90
N PRO A 36 0.01 10.46 17.63
CA PRO A 36 -0.71 9.52 16.75
C PRO A 36 -2.18 9.30 17.16
N GLY A 37 -2.49 9.39 18.45
CA GLY A 37 -3.86 9.27 18.96
C GLY A 37 -4.82 10.34 18.44
N ILE A 38 -4.37 11.60 18.33
CA ILE A 38 -5.19 12.72 17.82
C ILE A 38 -5.44 12.55 16.32
N ILE A 39 -4.42 12.17 15.56
CA ILE A 39 -4.52 11.90 14.12
C ILE A 39 -5.46 10.73 13.86
N GLY A 40 -5.36 9.67 14.67
CA GLY A 40 -6.26 8.52 14.61
C GLY A 40 -7.71 8.90 14.87
N ALA A 41 -7.98 9.70 15.91
CA ALA A 41 -9.32 10.20 16.22
C ALA A 41 -9.90 11.03 15.06
N LEU A 42 -9.11 11.96 14.50
CA LEU A 42 -9.52 12.76 13.34
C LEU A 42 -9.81 11.90 12.09
N SER A 43 -9.00 10.87 11.87
CA SER A 43 -9.22 9.91 10.77
C SER A 43 -10.55 9.17 10.90
N HIS A 44 -10.98 8.83 12.13
CA HIS A 44 -12.27 8.20 12.37
C HIS A 44 -13.46 9.16 12.28
N LEU A 45 -13.26 10.45 12.56
CA LEU A 45 -14.31 11.46 12.43
C LEU A 45 -14.49 11.94 10.98
N ALA A 46 -13.41 11.95 10.20
CA ALA A 46 -13.44 12.42 8.82
C ALA A 46 -14.17 11.45 7.88
N SER A 47 -14.94 12.02 6.95
CA SER A 47 -15.53 11.27 5.82
C SER A 47 -14.49 10.93 4.75
N ALA A 48 -13.47 11.78 4.60
CA ALA A 48 -12.35 11.59 3.69
C ALA A 48 -11.05 12.07 4.34
N VAL A 49 -9.99 11.29 4.21
CA VAL A 49 -8.64 11.60 4.68
C VAL A 49 -7.69 11.57 3.50
N ILE A 50 -6.92 12.63 3.32
CA ILE A 50 -5.91 12.74 2.26
C ILE A 50 -4.55 12.86 2.95
N THR A 51 -3.69 11.86 2.76
CA THR A 51 -2.32 11.87 3.29
C THR A 51 -1.36 12.12 2.15
N VAL A 52 -0.62 13.23 2.22
CA VAL A 52 0.38 13.61 1.22
C VAL A 52 1.76 13.21 1.73
N LYS A 53 2.52 12.47 0.94
CA LYS A 53 3.92 12.14 1.20
C LYS A 53 4.81 12.71 0.08
N PRO A 54 5.91 13.40 0.42
CA PRO A 54 6.89 13.80 -0.58
C PRO A 54 7.54 12.55 -1.19
N VAL A 55 7.83 12.59 -2.49
CA VAL A 55 8.62 11.56 -3.18
C VAL A 55 10.05 12.07 -3.30
N ASN A 56 11.03 11.21 -2.98
CA ASN A 56 12.44 11.58 -3.00
C ASN A 56 12.84 12.04 -4.42
N ASN A 57 13.53 13.17 -4.48
CA ASN A 57 14.07 13.77 -5.70
C ASN A 57 13.04 14.16 -6.79
N ALA A 58 11.76 14.29 -6.45
CA ALA A 58 10.70 14.64 -7.37
C ALA A 58 10.02 15.97 -6.99
N ARG A 59 9.60 16.78 -7.98
CA ARG A 59 8.78 18.00 -7.76
C ARG A 59 7.30 17.70 -7.53
N TYR A 60 6.94 16.42 -7.35
CA TYR A 60 5.58 15.98 -7.11
C TYR A 60 5.49 15.21 -5.79
N ALA A 61 4.30 15.19 -5.21
CA ALA A 61 4.01 14.46 -3.98
C ALA A 61 2.93 13.42 -4.26
N VAL A 62 3.03 12.26 -3.61
CA VAL A 62 2.03 11.20 -3.72
C VAL A 62 0.98 11.42 -2.64
N ALA A 63 -0.29 11.47 -3.05
CA ALA A 63 -1.41 11.60 -2.14
C ALA A 63 -2.19 10.29 -2.07
N LYS A 64 -2.31 9.72 -0.86
CA LYS A 64 -3.20 8.60 -0.58
C LYS A 64 -4.54 9.14 -0.08
N ILE A 65 -5.61 8.80 -0.78
CA ILE A 65 -6.97 9.21 -0.42
C ILE A 65 -7.72 8.02 0.17
N SER A 66 -8.25 8.18 1.38
CA SER A 66 -9.11 7.22 2.04
C SER A 66 -10.49 7.83 2.26
N GLN A 67 -11.53 7.24 1.69
CA GLN A 67 -12.91 7.68 1.89
C GLN A 67 -13.70 6.63 2.67
N ARG A 68 -14.42 7.09 3.70
CA ARG A 68 -15.31 6.24 4.48
C ARG A 68 -16.70 6.29 3.86
N LYS A 69 -17.15 5.17 3.30
CA LYS A 69 -18.55 4.99 2.90
C LYS A 69 -19.42 4.93 4.16
N LYS A 70 -20.69 5.34 4.08
CA LYS A 70 -21.66 5.39 5.21
C LYS A 70 -21.92 4.03 5.91
N SER A 71 -21.32 2.93 5.45
CA SER A 71 -21.30 1.65 6.15
C SER A 71 -20.10 1.63 7.11
N GLY A 72 -20.30 2.11 8.34
CA GLY A 72 -19.26 2.33 9.35
C GLY A 72 -18.57 1.06 9.87
N LYS A 73 -17.84 0.33 9.03
CA LYS A 73 -16.91 -0.72 9.47
C LYS A 73 -15.46 -0.22 9.38
N VAL A 74 -14.87 0.04 10.55
CA VAL A 74 -13.42 0.24 10.71
C VAL A 74 -12.79 -1.15 10.84
N MET A 75 -12.01 -1.57 9.85
CA MET A 75 -11.20 -2.78 9.96
C MET A 75 -10.00 -2.49 10.86
N GLN A 76 -10.11 -2.90 12.13
CA GLN A 76 -8.97 -3.37 12.92
C GLN A 76 -8.16 -4.33 12.02
N LYS A 77 -6.82 -4.39 12.13
CA LYS A 77 -6.02 -5.43 11.45
C LYS A 77 -6.34 -6.78 12.11
N VAL A 78 -7.54 -7.24 11.85
CA VAL A 78 -8.03 -8.59 12.09
C VAL A 78 -7.15 -9.45 11.22
N ASP A 79 -6.54 -10.47 11.81
CA ASP A 79 -5.86 -11.50 11.05
C ASP A 79 -6.82 -11.94 9.92
N PRO A 80 -6.45 -11.75 8.63
CA PRO A 80 -7.37 -12.00 7.52
C PRO A 80 -7.84 -13.46 7.49
N THR A 81 -7.15 -14.36 8.20
CA THR A 81 -7.51 -15.78 8.31
C THR A 81 -8.50 -16.09 9.44
N SER A 82 -8.80 -15.15 10.33
CA SER A 82 -9.56 -15.40 11.56
C SER A 82 -11.09 -15.50 11.40
N ASN A 83 -11.64 -15.11 10.24
CA ASN A 83 -13.09 -15.14 9.96
C ASN A 83 -13.44 -16.02 8.74
N LEU A 84 -12.67 -17.07 8.50
CA LEU A 84 -12.92 -18.01 7.42
C LEU A 84 -13.72 -19.21 7.92
N THR A 85 -14.69 -19.68 7.14
CA THR A 85 -15.47 -20.89 7.43
C THR A 85 -14.64 -22.18 7.34
N PHE A 86 -13.38 -22.06 6.93
CA PHE A 86 -12.40 -23.14 6.84
C PHE A 86 -11.05 -22.68 7.40
N ASN A 87 -10.30 -23.62 7.96
CA ASN A 87 -9.04 -23.31 8.62
C ASN A 87 -7.90 -23.19 7.59
N LEU A 88 -7.25 -22.01 7.55
CA LEU A 88 -6.01 -21.78 6.79
C LEU A 88 -4.73 -22.00 7.62
N ARG A 89 -4.88 -22.43 8.87
CA ARG A 89 -3.78 -22.72 9.78
C ARG A 89 -3.57 -24.23 9.83
N LEU A 90 -2.34 -24.68 9.59
CA LEU A 90 -1.96 -26.08 9.78
C LEU A 90 -1.68 -26.31 11.26
N SER A 91 -2.21 -27.40 11.78
CA SER A 91 -1.75 -27.96 13.06
C SER A 91 -0.32 -28.51 12.91
N GLU A 92 0.40 -28.68 14.03
CA GLU A 92 1.77 -29.22 14.01
C GLU A 92 1.83 -30.58 13.30
N THR A 93 0.81 -31.42 13.53
CA THR A 93 0.68 -32.73 12.89
C THR A 93 0.50 -32.65 11.37
N GLU A 94 -0.29 -31.69 10.87
CA GLU A 94 -0.48 -31.51 9.42
C GLU A 94 0.76 -30.90 8.76
N LYS A 95 1.47 -30.02 9.47
CA LYS A 95 2.73 -29.44 9.01
C LYS A 95 3.81 -30.51 8.86
N GLU A 96 3.97 -31.38 9.87
CA GLU A 96 4.89 -32.53 9.79
C GLU A 96 4.51 -33.48 8.64
N ALA A 97 3.21 -33.75 8.44
CA ALA A 97 2.75 -34.56 7.34
C ALA A 97 3.10 -33.93 5.98
N LYS A 98 2.86 -32.62 5.81
CA LYS A 98 3.20 -31.86 4.60
C LYS A 98 4.69 -31.89 4.29
N GLU A 99 5.55 -31.80 5.30
CA GLU A 99 7.01 -31.83 5.12
C GLU A 99 7.50 -33.19 4.61
N ARG A 100 6.83 -34.28 5.00
CA ARG A 100 7.18 -35.64 4.57
C ARG A 100 6.63 -36.02 3.20
N VAL A 101 5.77 -35.19 2.59
CA VAL A 101 5.25 -35.43 1.25
C VAL A 101 6.35 -35.14 0.21
N ALA A 102 6.81 -36.18 -0.47
CA ALA A 102 7.75 -36.05 -1.58
C ALA A 102 7.07 -35.35 -2.77
N LEU A 103 7.61 -34.20 -3.17
CA LEU A 103 7.08 -33.44 -4.31
C LEU A 103 7.57 -34.06 -5.64
N PRO A 104 6.67 -34.42 -6.57
CA PRO A 104 7.03 -35.16 -7.79
C PRO A 104 8.08 -34.50 -8.69
N PHE A 105 8.17 -33.16 -8.66
CA PHE A 105 9.04 -32.38 -9.54
C PHE A 105 10.15 -31.63 -8.79
N VAL A 106 10.29 -31.85 -7.47
CA VAL A 106 11.40 -31.27 -6.70
C VAL A 106 12.49 -32.31 -6.60
N PHE A 107 13.54 -32.11 -7.38
CA PHE A 107 14.71 -32.97 -7.38
C PHE A 107 15.51 -32.81 -6.08
N SER A 108 16.07 -33.90 -5.55
CA SER A 108 17.05 -33.83 -4.46
C SER A 108 18.27 -33.01 -4.89
N GLU A 109 19.04 -32.48 -3.95
CA GLU A 109 20.25 -31.70 -4.27
C GLU A 109 21.24 -32.49 -5.14
N GLU A 110 21.32 -33.83 -5.01
CA GLU A 110 22.14 -34.65 -5.90
C GLU A 110 21.56 -34.76 -7.32
N LYS A 111 20.23 -34.88 -7.48
CA LYS A 111 19.57 -34.90 -8.80
C LYS A 111 19.56 -33.52 -9.46
N LYS A 112 19.32 -32.44 -8.70
CA LYS A 112 19.50 -31.06 -9.17
C LYS A 112 20.92 -30.86 -9.64
N SER A 113 21.91 -31.22 -8.83
CA SER A 113 23.30 -31.09 -9.23
C SER A 113 23.68 -32.04 -10.37
N ALA A 114 23.02 -33.19 -10.59
CA ALA A 114 23.26 -34.04 -11.76
C ALA A 114 22.62 -33.50 -13.07
N PHE A 115 21.42 -32.92 -13.00
CA PHE A 115 20.71 -32.31 -14.14
C PHE A 115 21.21 -30.89 -14.47
N LEU A 116 21.66 -30.14 -13.46
CA LEU A 116 22.21 -28.78 -13.60
C LEU A 116 23.74 -28.77 -13.66
N LYS A 117 24.43 -29.88 -13.34
CA LYS A 117 25.80 -30.07 -13.86
C LYS A 117 25.67 -30.05 -15.37
N HIS A 118 26.58 -29.34 -16.00
CA HIS A 118 26.73 -29.20 -17.44
C HIS A 118 27.09 -30.55 -18.08
N GLY A 119 26.20 -31.54 -17.99
CA GLY A 119 26.33 -32.84 -18.59
C GLY A 119 26.05 -32.70 -20.06
N ARG A 120 27.06 -32.24 -20.83
CA ARG A 120 27.20 -32.32 -22.30
C ARG A 120 25.89 -32.31 -23.11
N GLY A 121 24.94 -31.52 -22.66
CA GLY A 121 23.60 -31.36 -23.21
C GLY A 121 23.53 -29.91 -23.61
N THR A 122 23.38 -29.67 -24.90
CA THR A 122 23.50 -28.37 -25.57
C THR A 122 22.29 -27.47 -25.29
N GLY A 123 21.66 -27.58 -24.13
CA GLY A 123 20.66 -26.66 -23.65
C GLY A 123 21.31 -25.38 -23.13
N ARG A 124 22.17 -24.76 -23.95
CA ARG A 124 22.60 -23.39 -23.71
C ARG A 124 21.46 -22.51 -24.19
N ILE A 125 20.82 -21.82 -23.27
CA ILE A 125 19.98 -20.68 -23.62
C ILE A 125 20.95 -19.60 -24.10
N MET A 126 21.15 -19.53 -25.41
CA MET A 126 21.92 -18.47 -26.05
C MET A 126 20.99 -17.28 -26.19
N TYR A 127 21.13 -16.33 -25.27
CA TYR A 127 20.52 -15.02 -25.40
C TYR A 127 21.58 -14.08 -25.95
N GLU A 128 21.34 -13.54 -27.14
CA GLU A 128 22.15 -12.48 -27.73
C GLU A 128 21.37 -11.18 -27.56
N PRO A 129 21.86 -10.23 -26.75
CA PRO A 129 21.16 -8.97 -26.56
C PRO A 129 21.05 -8.21 -27.89
N ASP A 130 19.85 -7.86 -28.30
CA ASP A 130 19.62 -7.02 -29.48
C ASP A 130 19.60 -5.53 -29.11
N ALA A 131 19.55 -4.65 -30.12
CA ALA A 131 19.61 -3.20 -29.90
C ALA A 131 18.36 -2.63 -29.21
N ASN A 132 17.31 -3.43 -29.05
CA ASN A 132 16.09 -3.12 -28.31
C ASN A 132 16.03 -3.83 -26.95
N ASP A 133 16.98 -4.71 -26.62
CA ASP A 133 17.13 -5.22 -25.26
C ASP A 133 17.63 -4.07 -24.38
N ASP A 134 16.68 -3.47 -23.66
CA ASP A 134 16.92 -2.59 -22.56
C ASP A 134 17.66 -3.37 -21.47
N PHE A 135 18.99 -3.23 -21.43
CA PHE A 135 19.71 -3.35 -20.17
C PHE A 135 19.29 -2.17 -19.27
N ASP A 136 18.03 -2.13 -18.87
CA ASP A 136 17.61 -1.26 -17.80
C ASP A 136 18.02 -1.90 -16.47
N GLU A 137 18.56 -1.06 -15.58
CA GLU A 137 19.01 -1.46 -14.25
C GLU A 137 17.80 -1.70 -13.30
N GLU A 138 16.59 -1.83 -13.83
CA GLU A 138 15.38 -2.00 -13.04
C GLU A 138 15.21 -3.49 -12.73
N ASP A 139 15.99 -3.96 -11.75
CA ASP A 139 15.84 -5.33 -11.24
C ASP A 139 14.43 -5.47 -10.67
N PRO A 140 13.57 -6.35 -11.23
CA PRO A 140 12.19 -6.51 -10.75
C PRO A 140 12.10 -7.08 -9.33
N ASP A 141 13.24 -7.41 -8.70
CA ASP A 141 13.35 -7.78 -7.30
C ASP A 141 13.75 -6.63 -6.35
N ASP A 142 14.21 -5.47 -6.85
CA ASP A 142 14.60 -4.29 -6.05
C ASP A 142 13.40 -3.63 -5.36
N ASP A 143 12.18 -3.89 -5.85
CA ASP A 143 10.91 -3.50 -5.22
C ASP A 143 10.39 -4.55 -4.20
N LEU A 144 11.09 -5.67 -3.99
CA LEU A 144 10.72 -6.69 -3.01
C LEU A 144 11.29 -6.39 -1.62
N ASP A 145 10.54 -5.62 -0.84
CA ASP A 145 10.76 -5.48 0.60
C ASP A 145 10.51 -6.84 1.33
N VAL A 146 11.53 -7.71 1.45
CA VAL A 146 11.50 -8.94 2.29
C VAL A 146 11.95 -8.70 3.72
#